data_AF-A0A968JDU0-F1
#
_entry.id   AF-A0A968JDU0-F1
#
_cell.length_a   1.000
_cell.length_b   1.000
_cell.length_c   1.000
_cell.angle_alpha   90.00
_cell.angle_beta   90.00
_cell.angle_gamma   90.00
#
_symmetry.space_group_name_H-M   'P 1'
#
loop_
_entity.id
_entity.type
_entity.pdbx_description
1 polymer ?
#
loop_
_entity_poly.entity_id
_entity_poly.type
_entity_poly.pdbx_seq_one_letter_code
_entity_poly.pdbx_strand_id
1 'polypeptide(L)'
;MNNVQAKKIFNLFEKFVEILLLIFLPSGVSKFVVKAAVKPVLIIVLSLLILPVVFLFSLTNNEVGAVSSGSDFVPPPTIIREIGELNRILDGYIEEGFDDSPSPIGKPFGFGNSSITAGFRDAEYLKTFEKPHDGVDYIPNENYYANNTAYKITKFPILFSTCSGEGVSKIDQHGGKYVDISCNDNIHRVILLHNTINLIPYTSPTQITAGQPVGIMGSTGYSTGAHVHYQIWENGEIVDPTPYTILHSKYHVLFEKARSKSF
;
A
#
# COMPACT_ATOMS: atom_id res chain seq x y z
N MET A 1 -14.90 -15.96 -32.59
CA MET A 1 -15.00 -15.07 -33.76
C MET A 1 -13.57 -14.74 -34.22
N ASN A 2 -13.25 -14.85 -35.51
CA ASN A 2 -11.88 -14.57 -35.97
C ASN A 2 -11.64 -13.05 -36.12
N ASN A 3 -10.37 -12.63 -36.09
CA ASN A 3 -9.97 -11.20 -36.12
C ASN A 3 -10.51 -10.44 -37.35
N VAL A 4 -10.73 -11.14 -38.47
CA VAL A 4 -11.27 -10.55 -39.70
C VAL A 4 -12.76 -10.23 -39.56
N GLN A 5 -13.55 -11.12 -38.97
CA GLN A 5 -14.97 -10.86 -38.73
C GLN A 5 -15.19 -9.78 -37.65
N ALA A 6 -14.38 -9.79 -36.59
CA ALA A 6 -14.42 -8.75 -35.56
C ALA A 6 -14.17 -7.34 -36.14
N LYS A 7 -13.17 -7.21 -37.02
CA LYS A 7 -12.85 -5.95 -37.69
C LYS A 7 -13.96 -5.48 -38.64
N LYS A 8 -14.64 -6.40 -39.33
CA LYS A 8 -15.78 -6.05 -40.20
C LYS A 8 -16.96 -5.51 -39.40
N ILE A 9 -17.28 -6.14 -38.27
CA ILE A 9 -18.38 -5.71 -37.38
C ILE A 9 -18.06 -4.34 -36.77
N PHE A 10 -16.83 -4.15 -36.30
CA PHE A 10 -16.38 -2.88 -35.74
C PHE A 10 -16.50 -1.73 -36.77
N ASN A 11 -16.03 -1.94 -38.00
CA ASN A 11 -16.12 -0.95 -39.06
C ASN A 11 -17.59 -0.64 -39.46
N LEU A 12 -18.49 -1.61 -39.35
CA LEU A 12 -19.92 -1.39 -39.61
C LEU A 12 -20.53 -0.51 -38.52
N PHE A 13 -20.13 -0.72 -37.27
CA PHE A 13 -20.61 0.06 -36.13
C PHE A 13 -20.07 1.50 -36.13
N GLU A 14 -18.81 1.72 -36.51
CA GLU A 14 -18.27 3.08 -36.71
C GLU A 14 -19.08 3.87 -37.75
N LYS A 15 -19.43 3.24 -38.88
CA LYS A 15 -20.27 3.87 -39.92
C LYS A 15 -21.68 4.18 -39.42
N PHE A 16 -22.26 3.30 -38.59
CA PHE A 16 -23.58 3.52 -38.00
C PHE A 16 -23.57 4.74 -37.06
N VAL A 17 -22.54 4.87 -36.21
CA VAL A 17 -22.37 6.03 -35.31
C VAL A 17 -22.16 7.32 -36.10
N GLU A 18 -21.38 7.28 -37.19
CA GLU A 18 -21.18 8.43 -38.08
C GLU A 18 -22.51 8.92 -38.70
N ILE A 19 -23.35 7.99 -39.18
CA ILE A 19 -24.70 8.30 -39.70
C ILE A 19 -25.59 8.88 -38.60
N LEU A 20 -25.55 8.32 -37.40
CA LEU A 20 -26.35 8.79 -36.27
C LEU A 20 -25.97 10.22 -35.86
N LEU A 21 -24.68 10.53 -35.81
CA LEU A 21 -24.20 11.88 -35.54
C LEU A 21 -24.68 12.89 -36.60
N LEU A 22 -24.75 12.49 -37.88
CA LEU A 22 -25.27 13.35 -38.95
C LEU A 22 -26.78 13.64 -38.81
N ILE A 23 -27.53 12.78 -38.12
CA ILE A 23 -28.98 12.95 -37.88
C ILE A 23 -29.24 13.91 -36.71
N PHE A 24 -28.43 13.83 -35.65
CA PHE A 24 -28.66 14.57 -34.40
C PHE A 24 -27.87 15.87 -34.27
N LEU A 25 -26.86 16.10 -35.13
CA LEU A 25 -26.12 17.37 -35.14
C LEU A 25 -26.83 18.43 -36.00
N PRO A 26 -26.78 19.72 -35.62
CA PRO A 26 -27.36 20.80 -36.41
C PRO A 26 -26.81 20.85 -37.84
N SER A 27 -27.63 21.27 -38.79
CA SER A 27 -27.19 21.51 -40.18
C SER A 27 -26.10 22.60 -40.20
N GLY A 28 -24.91 22.23 -40.68
CA GLY A 28 -23.73 23.13 -40.73
C GLY A 28 -22.47 22.58 -40.09
N VAL A 29 -22.55 21.47 -39.34
CA VAL A 29 -21.36 20.79 -38.82
C VAL A 29 -20.56 20.14 -39.96
N SER A 30 -19.26 20.41 -40.02
CA SER A 30 -18.40 19.88 -41.08
C SER A 30 -18.20 18.36 -40.92
N LYS A 31 -18.06 17.65 -42.06
CA LYS A 31 -17.77 16.20 -42.07
C LYS A 31 -16.50 15.84 -41.29
N PHE A 32 -15.55 16.77 -41.19
CA PHE A 32 -14.33 16.61 -40.39
C PHE A 32 -14.67 16.51 -38.89
N VAL A 33 -15.52 17.39 -38.38
CA VAL A 33 -15.95 17.39 -36.97
C VAL A 33 -16.75 16.13 -36.65
N VAL A 34 -17.64 15.70 -37.55
CA VAL A 34 -18.40 14.45 -37.40
C VAL A 34 -17.45 13.26 -37.28
N LYS A 35 -16.48 13.14 -38.20
CA LYS A 35 -15.51 12.03 -38.20
C LYS A 35 -14.59 12.04 -36.97
N ALA A 36 -14.23 13.22 -36.47
CA ALA A 36 -13.47 13.37 -35.23
C ALA A 36 -14.26 12.92 -33.99
N ALA A 37 -15.59 13.07 -34.01
CA ALA A 37 -16.47 12.72 -32.90
C ALA A 37 -16.84 11.21 -32.82
N VAL A 38 -16.68 10.44 -33.91
CA VAL A 38 -17.06 9.01 -33.95
C VAL A 38 -16.34 8.18 -32.88
N LYS A 39 -15.02 8.31 -32.73
CA LYS A 39 -14.24 7.51 -31.77
C LYS A 39 -14.55 7.85 -30.30
N PRO A 40 -14.60 9.14 -29.88
CA PRO A 40 -15.03 9.51 -28.54
C PRO A 40 -16.43 9.00 -28.20
N VAL A 41 -17.40 9.15 -29.12
CA VAL A 41 -18.77 8.68 -28.91
C VAL A 41 -18.82 7.17 -28.79
N LEU A 42 -18.03 6.45 -29.60
CA LEU A 42 -17.93 5.01 -29.51
C LEU A 42 -17.39 4.55 -28.15
N ILE A 43 -16.36 5.22 -27.61
CA ILE A 43 -15.81 4.93 -26.28
C ILE A 43 -16.88 5.16 -25.20
N ILE A 44 -17.64 6.26 -25.29
CA ILE A 44 -18.71 6.57 -24.33
C ILE A 44 -19.80 5.50 -24.39
N VAL A 45 -20.27 5.13 -25.58
CA VAL A 45 -21.31 4.09 -25.76
C VAL A 45 -20.83 2.74 -25.23
N LEU A 46 -19.60 2.33 -25.54
CA LEU A 46 -19.02 1.09 -25.03
C LEU A 46 -18.87 1.14 -23.50
N SER A 47 -18.45 2.27 -22.94
CA SER A 47 -18.34 2.46 -21.49
C SER A 47 -19.71 2.37 -20.82
N LEU A 48 -20.75 2.98 -21.40
CA LEU A 48 -22.13 2.91 -20.90
C LEU A 48 -22.75 1.51 -21.00
N LEU A 49 -22.25 0.65 -21.89
CA LEU A 49 -22.68 -0.76 -21.98
C LEU A 49 -21.89 -1.68 -21.04
N ILE A 50 -20.59 -1.39 -20.84
CA ILE A 50 -19.70 -2.21 -20.01
C ILE A 50 -19.88 -1.88 -18.53
N LEU A 51 -20.00 -0.61 -18.15
CA LEU A 51 -20.09 -0.17 -16.75
C LEU A 51 -21.28 -0.79 -16.00
N PRO A 52 -22.51 -0.88 -16.56
CA PRO A 52 -23.63 -1.55 -15.89
C PRO A 52 -23.38 -3.04 -15.75
N VAL A 53 -22.74 -3.70 -16.73
CA VAL A 53 -22.43 -5.13 -16.66
C VAL A 53 -21.38 -5.41 -15.59
N VAL A 54 -20.34 -4.58 -15.51
CA VAL A 54 -19.32 -4.65 -14.44
C VAL A 54 -19.95 -4.36 -13.08
N PHE A 55 -20.83 -3.35 -12.99
CA PHE A 55 -21.54 -2.99 -11.76
C PHE A 55 -22.53 -4.09 -11.33
N LEU A 56 -23.29 -4.69 -12.25
CA LEU A 56 -24.15 -5.85 -11.99
C LEU A 56 -23.33 -7.06 -11.55
N PHE A 57 -22.18 -7.30 -12.18
CA PHE A 57 -21.25 -8.34 -11.75
C PHE A 57 -20.69 -8.07 -10.35
N SER A 58 -20.40 -6.81 -10.01
CA SER A 58 -20.02 -6.39 -8.66
C SER A 58 -21.18 -6.51 -7.65
N LEU A 59 -22.43 -6.29 -8.06
CA LEU A 59 -23.61 -6.47 -7.21
C LEU A 59 -23.96 -7.94 -6.97
N THR A 60 -23.78 -8.82 -7.97
CA THR A 60 -24.03 -10.26 -7.80
C THR A 60 -22.90 -10.98 -7.08
N ASN A 61 -21.71 -10.38 -7.02
CA ASN A 61 -20.54 -10.91 -6.31
C ASN A 61 -20.27 -10.23 -4.96
N ASN A 62 -21.08 -9.23 -4.58
CA ASN A 62 -21.11 -8.68 -3.24
C ASN A 62 -22.19 -9.42 -2.45
N GLU A 63 -21.79 -10.42 -1.67
CA GLU A 63 -22.61 -10.84 -0.54
C GLU A 63 -22.83 -9.64 0.37
N VAL A 64 -24.09 -9.21 0.47
CA VAL A 64 -24.54 -8.23 1.46
C VAL A 64 -24.52 -8.95 2.81
N GLY A 65 -23.36 -8.92 3.47
CA GLY A 65 -23.20 -9.32 4.86
C GLY A 65 -23.78 -8.22 5.74
N ALA A 66 -24.99 -8.45 6.26
CA ALA A 66 -25.56 -7.67 7.35
C ALA A 66 -24.60 -7.69 8.56
N VAL A 67 -24.52 -6.54 9.23
CA VAL A 67 -23.84 -6.37 10.52
C VAL A 67 -24.36 -7.42 11.49
N SER A 68 -23.50 -8.37 11.85
CA SER A 68 -23.61 -9.12 13.09
C SER A 68 -22.23 -9.23 13.71
N SER A 69 -22.19 -8.87 14.99
CA SER A 69 -21.06 -8.92 15.88
C SER A 69 -20.38 -10.29 15.90
N GLY A 70 -19.07 -10.32 15.65
CA GLY A 70 -18.17 -11.41 16.04
C GLY A 70 -18.31 -12.71 15.24
N SER A 71 -17.46 -12.88 14.22
CA SER A 71 -16.71 -14.11 13.94
C SER A 71 -15.88 -13.92 12.66
N ASP A 72 -14.58 -14.14 12.82
CA ASP A 72 -13.58 -14.53 11.83
C ASP A 72 -13.94 -14.32 10.35
N PHE A 73 -13.47 -13.20 9.80
CA PHE A 73 -13.31 -13.05 8.37
C PHE A 73 -12.41 -14.19 7.85
N VAL A 74 -13.00 -15.19 7.19
CA VAL A 74 -12.27 -16.24 6.48
C VAL A 74 -12.09 -15.74 5.04
N PRO A 75 -10.88 -15.32 4.62
CA PRO A 75 -10.67 -14.88 3.26
C PRO A 75 -10.95 -16.01 2.25
N PRO A 76 -11.19 -15.67 0.97
CA PRO A 76 -11.36 -16.66 -0.09
C PRO A 76 -10.22 -17.71 -0.08
N PRO A 77 -10.50 -18.99 -0.37
CA PRO A 77 -9.51 -20.08 -0.27
C PRO A 77 -8.20 -19.82 -1.05
N THR A 78 -8.27 -19.07 -2.15
CA THR A 78 -7.12 -18.66 -2.97
C THR A 78 -6.17 -17.73 -2.20
N ILE A 79 -6.73 -16.74 -1.50
CA ILE A 79 -5.98 -15.78 -0.68
C ILE A 79 -5.40 -16.47 0.56
N ILE A 80 -6.16 -17.35 1.22
CA ILE A 80 -5.64 -18.14 2.35
C ILE A 80 -4.45 -19.01 1.91
N ARG A 81 -4.54 -19.66 0.75
CA ARG A 81 -3.45 -20.48 0.22
C ARG A 81 -2.21 -19.63 -0.12
N GLU A 82 -2.39 -18.48 -0.74
CA GLU A 82 -1.28 -17.56 -1.05
C GLU A 82 -0.61 -17.01 0.21
N ILE A 83 -1.40 -16.64 1.23
CA ILE A 83 -0.87 -16.20 2.53
C ILE A 83 -0.17 -17.34 3.27
N GLY A 84 -0.74 -18.55 3.23
CA GLY A 84 -0.13 -19.74 3.82
C GLY A 84 1.23 -20.07 3.20
N GLU A 85 1.33 -20.04 1.87
CA GLU A 85 2.61 -20.19 1.17
C GLU A 85 3.56 -19.03 1.46
N LEU A 86 3.08 -17.80 1.53
CA LEU A 86 3.90 -16.63 1.86
C LEU A 86 4.49 -16.75 3.27
N ASN A 87 3.67 -17.08 4.26
CA ASN A 87 4.14 -17.29 5.63
C ASN A 87 5.15 -18.43 5.71
N ARG A 88 4.97 -19.51 4.92
CA ARG A 88 5.93 -20.61 4.84
C ARG A 88 7.25 -20.20 4.19
N ILE A 89 7.21 -19.36 3.16
CA ILE A 89 8.40 -18.84 2.46
C ILE A 89 9.20 -17.89 3.35
N LEU A 90 8.49 -17.09 4.16
CA LEU A 90 9.08 -16.07 5.03
C LEU A 90 9.34 -16.56 6.46
N ASP A 91 9.03 -17.83 6.77
CA ASP A 91 9.27 -18.39 8.09
C ASP A 91 10.78 -18.39 8.41
N GLY A 92 11.15 -17.74 9.51
CA GLY A 92 12.55 -17.54 9.90
C GLY A 92 13.37 -16.62 8.97
N TYR A 93 12.74 -15.96 7.99
CA TYR A 93 13.44 -15.05 7.07
C TYR A 93 13.82 -13.74 7.76
N ILE A 94 15.06 -13.28 7.56
CA ILE A 94 15.55 -11.97 7.95
C ILE A 94 16.17 -11.32 6.71
N GLU A 95 15.73 -10.10 6.37
CA GLU A 95 16.27 -9.38 5.21
C GLU A 95 17.70 -8.91 5.45
N GLU A 96 18.54 -9.04 4.42
CA GLU A 96 19.90 -8.52 4.45
C GLU A 96 19.94 -6.99 4.58
N GLY A 97 20.96 -6.48 5.26
CA GLY A 97 21.14 -5.04 5.44
C GLY A 97 20.35 -4.43 6.61
N PHE A 98 19.71 -5.28 7.41
CA PHE A 98 19.22 -4.93 8.75
C PHE A 98 20.20 -5.44 9.80
N ASP A 99 20.62 -4.55 10.70
CA ASP A 99 21.35 -4.93 11.90
C ASP A 99 20.35 -5.26 13.01
N ASP A 100 20.57 -6.37 13.71
CA ASP A 100 19.80 -6.68 14.92
C ASP A 100 20.00 -5.54 15.95
N SER A 101 18.91 -4.90 16.34
CA SER A 101 18.94 -3.68 17.13
C SER A 101 17.77 -3.61 18.10
N PRO A 102 18.01 -3.28 19.39
CA PRO A 102 16.93 -3.08 20.35
C PRO A 102 16.17 -1.76 20.14
N SER A 103 16.67 -0.88 19.27
CA SER A 103 16.12 0.44 18.95
C SER A 103 15.84 0.56 17.44
N PRO A 104 14.93 1.45 17.00
CA PRO A 104 14.66 1.64 15.58
C PRO A 104 15.90 2.09 14.81
N ILE A 105 16.28 1.35 13.77
CA ILE A 105 17.37 1.68 12.84
C ILE A 105 16.90 1.43 11.40
N GLY A 106 17.15 2.41 10.55
CA GLY A 106 16.87 2.32 9.11
C GLY A 106 15.40 2.56 8.76
N LYS A 107 15.00 2.08 7.58
CA LYS A 107 13.65 2.28 7.01
C LYS A 107 12.91 0.95 6.89
N PRO A 108 11.57 0.95 6.86
CA PRO A 108 10.77 -0.27 6.72
C PRO A 108 11.00 -1.11 5.44
N PHE A 109 11.71 -0.58 4.45
CA PHE A 109 12.14 -1.31 3.24
C PHE A 109 13.67 -1.53 3.16
N GLY A 110 14.41 -1.19 4.22
CA GLY A 110 15.87 -1.18 4.26
C GLY A 110 16.49 0.13 3.79
N PHE A 111 17.80 0.28 3.99
CA PHE A 111 18.52 1.50 3.61
C PHE A 111 18.55 1.72 2.09
N GLY A 112 18.28 2.95 1.66
CA GLY A 112 18.33 3.33 0.23
C GLY A 112 17.20 2.77 -0.63
N ASN A 113 16.23 2.07 -0.06
CA ASN A 113 15.18 1.35 -0.76
C ASN A 113 13.82 2.07 -0.79
N SER A 114 13.75 3.31 -0.31
CA SER A 114 12.48 4.03 -0.17
C SER A 114 12.56 5.49 -0.58
N SER A 115 11.45 5.99 -1.09
CA SER A 115 11.17 7.41 -1.31
C SER A 115 10.15 7.88 -0.28
N ILE A 116 10.27 9.15 0.15
CA ILE A 116 9.30 9.78 1.07
C ILE A 116 8.19 10.41 0.23
N THR A 117 6.94 10.15 0.61
CA THR A 117 5.75 10.81 0.01
C THR A 117 5.17 11.89 0.91
N ALA A 118 5.35 11.79 2.22
CA ALA A 118 5.02 12.83 3.19
C ALA A 118 5.94 12.74 4.41
N GLY A 119 6.45 13.89 4.87
CA GLY A 119 7.34 13.98 6.03
C GLY A 119 6.59 14.10 7.36
N PHE A 120 7.31 13.96 8.47
CA PHE A 120 6.76 14.21 9.80
C PHE A 120 6.34 15.67 9.96
N ARG A 121 5.10 15.90 10.40
CA ARG A 121 4.47 17.22 10.53
C ARG A 121 4.59 18.08 9.26
N ASP A 122 4.45 17.44 8.11
CA ASP A 122 4.50 18.11 6.81
C ASP A 122 3.44 19.22 6.69
N ALA A 123 3.88 20.42 6.28
CA ALA A 123 3.02 21.60 6.22
C ALA A 123 2.02 21.55 5.06
N GLU A 124 2.34 20.88 3.96
CA GLU A 124 1.44 20.67 2.83
C GLU A 124 0.40 19.60 3.17
N TYR A 125 0.81 18.54 3.86
CA TYR A 125 -0.10 17.54 4.43
C TYR A 125 -1.10 18.19 5.38
N LEU A 126 -0.64 19.02 6.32
CA LEU A 126 -1.50 19.73 7.25
C LEU A 126 -2.52 20.63 6.53
N LYS A 127 -2.11 21.32 5.46
CA LYS A 127 -3.03 22.15 4.65
C LYS A 127 -4.06 21.31 3.90
N THR A 128 -3.68 20.12 3.44
CA THR A 128 -4.53 19.27 2.60
C THR A 128 -5.54 18.47 3.42
N PHE A 129 -5.11 17.96 4.58
CA PHE A 129 -5.90 17.02 5.39
C PHE A 129 -6.34 17.60 6.74
N GLU A 130 -5.97 18.86 7.04
CA GLU A 130 -6.31 19.56 8.29
C GLU A 130 -5.89 18.80 9.57
N LYS A 131 -4.89 17.92 9.46
CA LYS A 131 -4.36 17.09 10.53
C LYS A 131 -2.82 17.04 10.47
N PRO A 132 -2.11 17.08 11.62
CA PRO A 132 -0.67 16.83 11.62
C PRO A 132 -0.36 15.41 11.14
N HIS A 133 0.72 15.28 10.38
CA HIS A 133 1.21 14.00 9.94
C HIS A 133 2.15 13.41 11.00
N ASP A 134 1.68 12.40 11.73
CA ASP A 134 2.35 11.86 12.92
C ASP A 134 3.39 10.78 12.62
N GLY A 135 3.92 10.75 11.40
CA GLY A 135 4.92 9.77 10.95
C GLY A 135 5.57 10.21 9.64
N VAL A 136 6.22 9.29 8.95
CA VAL A 136 6.76 9.49 7.60
C VAL A 136 6.18 8.44 6.68
N ASP A 137 5.68 8.88 5.52
CA ASP A 137 5.13 7.99 4.53
C ASP A 137 6.21 7.56 3.55
N TYR A 138 6.38 6.25 3.41
CA TYR A 138 7.35 5.65 2.51
C TYR A 138 6.69 4.83 1.43
N ILE A 139 7.28 4.88 0.24
CA ILE A 139 7.06 3.92 -0.85
C ILE A 139 8.40 3.26 -1.24
N PRO A 140 8.40 2.00 -1.70
CA PRO A 140 9.58 1.41 -2.28
C PRO A 140 10.02 2.16 -3.54
N ASN A 141 11.33 2.29 -3.75
CA ASN A 141 11.89 2.92 -4.95
C ASN A 141 12.39 1.87 -5.96
N GLU A 142 12.96 2.32 -7.08
CA GLU A 142 13.49 1.44 -8.12
C GLU A 142 14.56 0.48 -7.61
N ASN A 143 15.40 0.91 -6.65
CA ASN A 143 16.43 0.06 -6.06
C ASN A 143 15.82 -1.12 -5.30
N TYR A 144 14.75 -0.88 -4.54
CA TYR A 144 14.01 -1.95 -3.87
C TYR A 144 13.50 -2.99 -4.87
N TYR A 145 12.79 -2.54 -5.91
CA TYR A 145 12.21 -3.45 -6.91
C TYR A 145 13.27 -4.21 -7.71
N ALA A 146 14.43 -3.60 -7.95
CA ALA A 146 15.55 -4.22 -8.64
C ALA A 146 16.32 -5.23 -7.77
N ASN A 147 16.48 -4.93 -6.47
CA ASN A 147 17.51 -5.57 -5.66
C ASN A 147 17.01 -6.35 -4.45
N ASN A 148 15.90 -5.95 -3.82
CA ASN A 148 15.43 -6.56 -2.57
C ASN A 148 15.08 -8.04 -2.73
N THR A 149 15.57 -8.87 -1.81
CA THR A 149 15.49 -10.34 -1.93
C THR A 149 14.07 -10.82 -1.66
N ALA A 150 13.41 -10.34 -0.59
CA ALA A 150 12.04 -10.73 -0.30
C ALA A 150 11.08 -10.33 -1.44
N TYR A 151 11.24 -9.14 -2.02
CA TYR A 151 10.44 -8.73 -3.18
C TYR A 151 10.69 -9.65 -4.39
N LYS A 152 11.94 -10.03 -4.68
CA LYS A 152 12.25 -10.93 -5.81
C LYS A 152 11.55 -12.28 -5.68
N ILE A 153 11.45 -12.80 -4.46
CA ILE A 153 10.82 -14.10 -4.16
C ILE A 153 9.29 -13.97 -4.17
N THR A 154 8.75 -12.98 -3.46
CA THR A 154 7.31 -12.89 -3.15
C THR A 154 6.51 -12.05 -4.15
N LYS A 155 7.18 -11.14 -4.86
CA LYS A 155 6.58 -10.07 -5.69
C LYS A 155 5.69 -9.10 -4.92
N PHE A 156 5.79 -9.07 -3.60
CA PHE A 156 5.07 -8.15 -2.73
C PHE A 156 6.02 -7.10 -2.10
N PRO A 157 5.56 -5.86 -1.89
CA PRO A 157 6.31 -4.85 -1.14
C PRO A 157 6.27 -5.18 0.36
N ILE A 158 7.19 -6.05 0.77
CA ILE A 158 7.36 -6.51 2.15
C ILE A 158 7.87 -5.38 3.03
N LEU A 159 7.23 -5.21 4.18
CA LEU A 159 7.62 -4.34 5.28
C LEU A 159 8.42 -5.14 6.30
N PHE A 160 9.57 -4.60 6.70
CA PHE A 160 10.45 -5.21 7.68
C PHE A 160 10.44 -4.44 8.98
N SER A 161 10.63 -5.14 10.09
CA SER A 161 10.81 -4.50 11.39
C SER A 161 12.12 -3.71 11.44
N THR A 162 12.08 -2.48 11.95
CA THR A 162 13.28 -1.64 12.14
C THR A 162 13.93 -1.83 13.51
N CYS A 163 13.33 -2.62 14.40
CA CYS A 163 13.88 -2.97 15.72
C CYS A 163 13.49 -4.41 16.09
N SER A 164 14.24 -4.99 17.02
CA SER A 164 13.89 -6.25 17.68
C SER A 164 13.04 -5.95 18.91
N GLY A 165 12.03 -6.79 19.16
CA GLY A 165 11.04 -6.53 20.20
C GLY A 165 9.82 -7.44 20.14
N GLU A 166 8.74 -7.00 20.78
CA GLU A 166 7.44 -7.69 20.74
C GLU A 166 6.49 -6.99 19.77
N GLY A 167 6.07 -7.71 18.74
CA GLY A 167 5.17 -7.23 17.70
C GLY A 167 3.79 -7.86 17.78
N VAL A 168 2.75 -7.09 17.47
CA VAL A 168 1.36 -7.58 17.33
C VAL A 168 0.64 -6.86 16.19
N SER A 169 -0.19 -7.60 15.46
CA SER A 169 -1.06 -7.03 14.43
C SER A 169 -2.30 -6.38 15.03
N LYS A 170 -2.70 -5.23 14.48
CA LYS A 170 -3.87 -4.47 14.90
C LYS A 170 -4.61 -3.86 13.71
N ILE A 171 -5.85 -3.45 13.95
CA ILE A 171 -6.69 -2.71 13.01
C ILE A 171 -7.19 -1.45 13.73
N ASP A 172 -7.05 -0.28 13.10
CA ASP A 172 -7.54 0.97 13.65
C ASP A 172 -9.07 1.13 13.44
N GLN A 173 -9.64 2.21 13.99
CA GLN A 173 -11.07 2.51 13.87
C GLN A 173 -11.55 2.79 12.43
N HIS A 174 -10.64 3.03 11.50
CA HIS A 174 -10.91 3.27 10.08
C HIS A 174 -10.67 2.03 9.21
N GLY A 175 -10.32 0.89 9.81
CA GLY A 175 -9.99 -0.34 9.08
C GLY A 175 -8.54 -0.39 8.57
N GLY A 176 -7.69 0.55 8.99
CA GLY A 176 -6.25 0.55 8.70
C GLY A 176 -5.57 -0.58 9.44
N LYS A 177 -4.97 -1.52 8.70
CA LYS A 177 -4.20 -2.61 9.30
C LYS A 177 -2.79 -2.11 9.58
N TYR A 178 -2.30 -2.40 10.77
CA TYR A 178 -0.96 -2.01 11.17
C TYR A 178 -0.29 -3.04 12.05
N VAL A 179 1.03 -2.98 12.06
CA VAL A 179 1.86 -3.70 13.02
C VAL A 179 2.35 -2.71 14.08
N ASP A 180 2.20 -3.09 15.34
CA ASP A 180 2.65 -2.35 16.51
C ASP A 180 3.77 -3.15 17.18
N ILE A 181 4.97 -2.56 17.29
CA ILE A 181 6.17 -3.22 17.81
C ILE A 181 6.70 -2.42 18.99
N SER A 182 6.73 -3.05 20.16
CA SER A 182 7.45 -2.51 21.33
C SER A 182 8.90 -2.98 21.26
N CYS A 183 9.84 -2.06 21.06
CA CYS A 183 11.24 -2.39 20.86
C CYS A 183 11.94 -2.78 22.19
N ASN A 184 12.98 -3.61 22.11
CA ASN A 184 13.68 -4.18 23.28
C ASN A 184 14.42 -3.14 24.14
N ASP A 185 14.59 -1.91 23.66
CA ASP A 185 15.12 -0.80 24.47
C ASP A 185 14.11 -0.26 25.51
N ASN A 186 12.86 -0.71 25.46
CA ASN A 186 11.76 -0.33 26.35
C ASN A 186 11.39 1.16 26.32
N ILE A 187 11.92 1.91 25.36
CA ILE A 187 11.65 3.34 25.19
C ILE A 187 10.93 3.61 23.87
N HIS A 188 11.17 2.78 22.85
CA HIS A 188 10.61 2.96 21.51
C HIS A 188 9.47 2.01 21.22
N ARG A 189 8.47 2.54 20.50
CA ARG A 189 7.42 1.75 19.84
C ARG A 189 7.32 2.15 18.38
N VAL A 190 7.26 1.18 17.48
CA VAL A 190 7.16 1.38 16.03
C VAL A 190 5.77 0.98 15.54
N ILE A 191 5.17 1.83 14.71
CA ILE A 191 3.91 1.55 14.02
C ILE A 191 4.13 1.57 12.51
N LEU A 192 3.67 0.52 11.84
CA LEU A 192 3.67 0.36 10.37
C LEU A 192 2.23 0.21 9.89
N LEU A 193 1.64 1.29 9.38
CA LEU A 193 0.21 1.40 9.06
C LEU A 193 -0.06 1.43 7.55
N HIS A 194 -1.33 1.15 7.20
CA HIS A 194 -1.92 1.03 5.87
C HIS A 194 -1.63 -0.30 5.17
N ASN A 195 -1.21 -1.32 5.91
CA ASN A 195 -0.82 -2.62 5.37
C ASN A 195 -2.02 -3.31 4.67
N THR A 196 -1.77 -3.99 3.56
CA THR A 196 -2.79 -4.87 2.96
C THR A 196 -2.98 -6.12 3.82
N ILE A 197 -1.86 -6.67 4.27
CA ILE A 197 -1.75 -7.88 5.09
C ILE A 197 -0.68 -7.62 6.16
N ASN A 198 -0.97 -8.03 7.39
CA ASN A 198 0.07 -8.17 8.41
C ASN A 198 0.50 -9.63 8.45
N LEU A 199 1.81 -9.87 8.57
CA LEU A 199 2.42 -11.20 8.54
C LEU A 199 2.64 -11.77 9.94
N ILE A 200 2.21 -11.06 10.99
CA ILE A 200 2.31 -11.49 12.38
C ILE A 200 0.92 -11.63 13.03
N PRO A 201 0.77 -12.37 14.13
CA PRO A 201 -0.54 -12.65 14.72
C PRO A 201 -1.28 -11.41 15.24
N TYR A 202 -2.62 -11.44 15.17
CA TYR A 202 -3.49 -10.45 15.81
C TYR A 202 -3.85 -10.82 17.25
N THR A 203 -3.74 -12.10 17.60
CA THR A 203 -4.27 -12.66 18.85
C THR A 203 -3.32 -12.51 20.03
N SER A 204 -2.02 -12.38 19.77
CA SER A 204 -0.99 -12.30 20.80
C SER A 204 0.27 -11.63 20.27
N PRO A 205 1.01 -10.89 21.12
CA PRO A 205 2.36 -10.46 20.80
C PRO A 205 3.27 -11.64 20.47
N THR A 206 4.22 -11.42 19.57
CA THR A 206 5.27 -12.38 19.21
C THR A 206 6.62 -11.68 19.23
N GLN A 207 7.67 -12.45 19.46
CA GLN A 207 9.04 -11.95 19.31
C GLN A 207 9.33 -11.66 17.84
N ILE A 208 9.94 -10.51 17.59
CA ILE A 208 10.32 -10.00 16.28
C ILE A 208 11.81 -9.64 16.33
N THR A 209 12.54 -10.02 15.29
CA THR A 209 13.92 -9.56 15.06
C THR A 209 13.91 -8.42 14.02
N ALA A 210 14.79 -7.43 14.17
CA ALA A 210 14.99 -6.41 13.15
C ALA A 210 15.31 -7.06 11.79
N GLY A 211 14.72 -6.55 10.71
CA GLY A 211 14.79 -7.15 9.38
C GLY A 211 13.79 -8.28 9.12
N GLN A 212 13.03 -8.73 10.13
CA GLN A 212 11.97 -9.71 9.93
C GLN A 212 10.80 -9.10 9.13
N PRO A 213 10.22 -9.83 8.15
CA PRO A 213 8.97 -9.47 7.50
C PRO A 213 7.81 -9.38 8.51
N VAL A 214 7.12 -8.25 8.53
CA VAL A 214 6.00 -8.03 9.46
C VAL A 214 4.71 -7.64 8.75
N GLY A 215 4.77 -7.19 7.50
CA GLY A 215 3.59 -6.82 6.73
C GLY A 215 3.84 -6.70 5.24
N ILE A 216 2.76 -6.49 4.49
CA ILE A 216 2.78 -6.12 3.08
C ILE A 216 2.16 -4.74 2.97
N MET A 217 2.91 -3.81 2.37
CA MET A 217 2.44 -2.44 2.15
C MET A 217 1.09 -2.44 1.41
N GLY A 218 0.24 -1.46 1.71
CA GLY A 218 -1.09 -1.36 1.14
C GLY A 218 -1.65 0.03 1.17
N SER A 219 -2.98 0.10 1.16
CA SER A 219 -3.76 1.35 1.21
C SER A 219 -4.99 1.19 2.12
N THR A 220 -4.91 0.37 3.17
CA THR A 220 -6.05 0.16 4.10
C THR A 220 -6.26 1.35 5.04
N GLY A 221 -7.47 1.54 5.55
CA GLY A 221 -7.77 2.65 6.46
C GLY A 221 -7.87 4.00 5.77
N TYR A 222 -7.55 5.07 6.51
CA TYR A 222 -7.56 6.44 5.98
C TYR A 222 -6.27 6.71 5.18
N SER A 223 -6.27 6.30 3.92
CA SER A 223 -5.13 6.44 3.00
C SER A 223 -5.59 6.89 1.62
N THR A 224 -4.80 7.75 0.97
CA THR A 224 -5.06 8.26 -0.39
C THR A 224 -4.42 7.41 -1.48
N GLY A 225 -3.59 6.43 -1.12
CA GLY A 225 -2.87 5.57 -2.06
C GLY A 225 -1.89 4.62 -1.37
N ALA A 226 -1.32 3.68 -2.12
CA ALA A 226 -0.47 2.65 -1.51
C ALA A 226 0.86 3.20 -0.98
N HIS A 227 1.05 3.15 0.34
CA HIS A 227 2.27 3.54 1.07
C HIS A 227 2.31 2.85 2.44
N VAL A 228 3.42 2.95 3.15
CA VAL A 228 3.47 2.64 4.59
C VAL A 228 3.60 3.95 5.37
N HIS A 229 2.71 4.15 6.32
CA HIS A 229 2.86 5.19 7.32
C HIS A 229 3.75 4.66 8.46
N TYR A 230 4.95 5.21 8.58
CA TYR A 230 5.94 4.81 9.60
C TYR A 230 5.98 5.82 10.74
N GLN A 231 5.59 5.36 11.93
CA GLN A 231 5.52 6.19 13.12
C GLN A 231 6.41 5.61 14.22
N ILE A 232 7.13 6.48 14.93
CA ILE A 232 7.93 6.13 16.11
C ILE A 232 7.37 6.87 17.31
N TRP A 233 7.20 6.14 18.40
CA TRP A 233 6.99 6.69 19.74
C TRP A 233 8.28 6.55 20.53
N GLU A 234 8.67 7.59 21.27
CA GLU A 234 9.77 7.59 22.24
C GLU A 234 9.19 8.05 23.58
N ASN A 235 9.30 7.25 24.64
CA ASN A 235 8.78 7.56 25.97
C ASN A 235 7.29 7.96 26.01
N GLY A 236 6.46 7.38 25.15
CA GLY A 236 5.02 7.65 25.09
C GLY A 236 4.62 8.89 24.27
N GLU A 237 5.57 9.56 23.61
CA GLU A 237 5.28 10.66 22.68
C GLU A 237 5.69 10.28 21.25
N ILE A 238 4.94 10.78 20.26
CA ILE A 238 5.29 10.60 18.85
C ILE A 238 6.46 11.54 18.50
N VAL A 239 7.52 10.97 17.92
CA VAL A 239 8.73 11.68 17.52
C VAL A 239 8.95 11.59 16.01
N ASP A 240 9.77 12.51 15.48
CA ASP A 240 10.21 12.47 14.08
C ASP A 240 11.01 11.18 13.83
N PRO A 241 10.59 10.29 12.92
CA PRO A 241 11.33 9.09 12.59
C PRO A 241 12.66 9.31 11.85
N THR A 242 12.85 10.49 11.25
CA THR A 242 13.98 10.77 10.35
C THR A 242 15.36 10.47 10.96
N PRO A 243 15.68 10.85 12.21
CA PRO A 243 16.97 10.56 12.83
C PRO A 243 17.31 9.07 12.91
N TYR A 244 16.31 8.19 13.09
CA TYR A 244 16.50 6.75 13.16
C TYR A 244 16.74 6.12 11.77
N THR A 245 16.30 6.80 10.72
CA THR A 245 16.34 6.28 9.34
C THR A 245 17.62 6.60 8.57
N ILE A 246 18.43 7.55 9.06
CA ILE A 246 19.68 8.01 8.43
C ILE A 246 20.95 7.41 9.07
N LEU A 247 20.82 6.80 10.25
CA LEU A 247 21.94 6.25 10.99
C LEU A 247 22.18 4.79 10.59
N HIS A 248 23.32 4.50 9.95
CA HIS A 248 23.84 3.14 9.90
C HIS A 248 24.34 2.74 11.30
N SER A 249 24.16 1.50 11.74
CA SER A 249 24.44 1.01 13.11
C SER A 249 25.76 1.51 13.73
N LYS A 250 26.84 1.54 12.94
CA LYS A 250 28.17 2.05 13.34
C LYS A 250 28.14 3.49 13.87
N TYR A 251 27.26 4.35 13.35
CA TYR A 251 27.11 5.74 13.76
C TYR A 251 26.01 5.93 14.82
N HIS A 252 25.07 4.98 14.95
CA HIS A 252 23.99 5.04 15.94
C HIS A 252 24.53 4.96 17.38
N VAL A 253 25.45 4.03 17.67
CA VAL A 253 26.08 3.92 19.01
C VAL A 253 26.82 5.21 19.40
N LEU A 254 27.43 5.89 18.42
CA LEU A 254 28.12 7.16 18.66
C LEU A 254 27.13 8.32 18.89
N PHE A 255 26.02 8.32 18.16
CA PHE A 255 24.95 9.31 18.30
C PHE A 255 24.25 9.20 19.65
N GLU A 256 23.87 7.99 20.09
CA GLU A 256 23.24 7.76 21.40
C GLU A 256 24.18 8.12 22.56
N LYS A 257 25.48 7.83 22.41
CA LYS A 257 26.50 8.22 23.39
C LYS A 257 26.75 9.74 23.42
N ALA A 258 26.49 10.44 22.32
CA ALA A 258 26.53 11.89 22.28
C ALA A 258 25.28 12.50 22.91
N ARG A 259 24.08 11.97 22.60
CA ARG A 259 22.78 12.43 23.13
C ARG A 259 22.66 12.24 24.65
N SER A 260 23.10 11.10 25.17
CA SER A 260 23.09 10.79 26.61
C SER A 260 24.07 11.64 27.45
N LYS A 261 25.01 12.36 26.82
CA LYS A 261 25.95 13.27 27.50
C LYS A 261 25.49 14.74 27.53
N SER A 262 24.40 15.06 26.86
CA SER A 262 23.86 16.42 26.74
C SER A 262 22.76 16.76 27.76
N PHE A 263 22.55 15.91 28.78
CA PHE A 263 21.67 16.15 29.92
C PHE A 263 22.42 15.99 31.24
#